data_AF-A0A355FN67-F1
#
_entry.id   AF-A0A355FN67-F1
#
_cell.length_a   1.000
_cell.length_b   1.000
_cell.length_c   1.000
_cell.angle_alpha   90.00
_cell.angle_beta   90.00
_cell.angle_gamma   90.00
#
_symmetry.space_group_name_H-M   'P 1'
#
loop_
_entity.id
_entity.type
_entity.pdbx_description
1 polymer ?
#
loop_
_entity_poly.entity_id
_entity_poly.type
_entity_poly.pdbx_seq_one_letter_code
_entity_poly.pdbx_strand_id
1 'polypeptide(L)'
;MYSDEYFPAETSVRFKVQVGPFPVREEALQVASILENEGYPVFVSKGLPCYVQVGAFSNPTNADKLQNELLGKGYSVYIREE
;
A
#
# COMPACT_ATOMS: atom_id res chain seq x y z
N MET A 1 -34.78 8.91 15.40
CA MET A 1 -34.02 7.68 15.72
C MET A 1 -33.35 7.21 14.44
N TYR A 2 -32.02 7.23 14.44
CA TYR A 2 -31.09 6.59 13.49
C TYR A 2 -31.46 6.57 12.00
N SER A 3 -30.84 7.46 11.24
CA SER A 3 -30.55 7.22 9.82
C SER A 3 -29.11 7.68 9.61
N ASP A 4 -28.20 6.98 10.28
CA ASP A 4 -26.76 7.11 10.09
C ASP A 4 -26.45 6.55 8.70
N GLU A 5 -26.15 7.49 7.79
CA GLU A 5 -25.33 7.36 6.60
C GLU A 5 -25.14 5.94 6.05
N TYR A 6 -25.91 5.63 5.00
CA TYR A 6 -25.54 4.59 4.05
C TYR A 6 -24.25 5.05 3.35
N PHE A 7 -23.09 4.66 3.87
CA PHE A 7 -21.79 4.80 3.21
C PHE A 7 -21.62 3.64 2.23
N PRO A 8 -21.84 3.80 0.92
CA PRO A 8 -21.47 2.77 -0.04
C PRO A 8 -19.95 2.83 -0.21
N ALA A 9 -19.22 2.00 0.53
CA ALA A 9 -17.79 1.82 0.30
C ALA A 9 -17.34 0.38 0.54
N GLU A 10 -18.13 -0.60 0.09
CA GLU A 10 -17.59 -1.93 -0.23
C GLU A 10 -16.79 -1.85 -1.54
N THR A 11 -15.81 -0.95 -1.61
CA THR A 11 -14.68 -1.21 -2.50
C THR A 11 -13.96 -2.37 -1.84
N SER A 12 -14.33 -3.61 -2.18
CA SER A 12 -13.75 -4.84 -1.60
C SER A 12 -12.28 -4.96 -2.02
N VAL A 13 -11.43 -4.11 -1.45
CA VAL A 13 -9.98 -4.21 -1.53
C VAL A 13 -9.61 -5.33 -0.57
N ARG A 14 -9.44 -6.52 -1.13
CA ARG A 14 -9.04 -7.70 -0.37
C ARG A 14 -7.54 -7.75 -0.12
N PHE A 15 -6.73 -7.11 -0.96
CA PHE A 15 -5.27 -7.19 -0.91
C PHE A 15 -4.67 -5.79 -0.92
N LYS A 16 -4.05 -5.40 0.19
CA LYS A 16 -3.33 -4.12 0.32
C LYS A 16 -1.84 -4.41 0.29
N VAL A 17 -1.13 -3.82 -0.65
CA VAL A 17 0.32 -3.99 -0.79
C VAL A 17 1.01 -2.85 -0.08
N GLN A 18 1.86 -3.18 0.87
CA GLN A 18 2.58 -2.22 1.72
C GLN A 18 4.06 -2.54 1.78
N VAL A 19 4.90 -1.53 1.89
CA VAL A 19 6.35 -1.63 1.95
C VAL A 19 6.83 -1.09 3.29
N GLY A 20 7.74 -1.80 3.95
CA GLY A 20 8.28 -1.44 5.26
C GLY A 20 8.31 -2.65 6.20
N PRO A 21 8.41 -2.46 7.53
CA PRO A 21 8.54 -1.18 8.22
C PRO A 21 9.84 -0.47 7.87
N PHE A 22 9.76 0.82 7.56
CA PHE A 22 10.93 1.68 7.38
C PHE A 22 11.25 2.39 8.70
N PRO A 23 12.51 2.31 9.18
CA PRO A 23 12.93 3.01 10.38
C PRO A 23 13.06 4.52 10.15
N VAL A 24 13.38 4.94 8.92
CA VAL A 24 13.58 6.34 8.55
C VAL A 24 12.54 6.78 7.53
N ARG A 25 12.00 7.99 7.73
CA ARG A 25 11.01 8.59 6.82
C ARG A 25 11.57 8.85 5.42
N GLU A 26 12.87 9.14 5.29
CA GLU A 26 13.54 9.32 4.00
C GLU A 26 13.44 8.07 3.13
N GLU A 27 13.73 6.87 3.66
CA GLU A 27 13.56 5.63 2.89
C GLU A 27 12.12 5.47 2.42
N ALA A 28 11.15 5.65 3.33
CA ALA A 28 9.73 5.58 2.99
C ALA A 28 9.34 6.59 1.90
N LEU A 29 9.87 7.82 1.96
CA LEU A 29 9.64 8.86 0.95
C LEU A 29 10.28 8.55 -0.40
N GLN A 30 11.49 7.97 -0.42
CA GLN A 30 12.15 7.58 -1.66
C GLN A 30 11.34 6.49 -2.36
N VAL A 31 10.93 5.45 -1.63
CA VAL A 31 10.07 4.38 -2.18
C VAL A 31 8.74 4.94 -2.66
N ALA A 32 8.10 5.80 -1.86
CA ALA A 32 6.88 6.46 -2.26
C ALA A 32 7.06 7.25 -3.57
N SER A 33 8.09 8.10 -3.66
CA SER A 33 8.33 8.93 -4.85
C SER A 33 8.62 8.10 -6.11
N ILE A 34 9.39 7.01 -5.99
CA ILE A 34 9.68 6.13 -7.13
C ILE A 34 8.39 5.54 -7.69
N LEU A 35 7.53 5.05 -6.80
CA LEU A 35 6.28 4.39 -7.19
C LEU A 35 5.21 5.37 -7.65
N GLU A 36 5.16 6.56 -7.03
CA GLU A 36 4.33 7.65 -7.52
C GLU A 36 4.73 8.04 -8.95
N ASN A 37 6.04 8.10 -9.22
CA ASN A 37 6.58 8.44 -10.54
C ASN A 37 6.33 7.34 -11.59
N GLU A 38 6.22 6.07 -11.16
CA GLU A 38 5.76 4.97 -12.02
C GLU A 38 4.23 4.98 -12.23
N GLY A 39 3.50 5.86 -11.54
CA GLY A 39 2.05 6.01 -11.64
C GLY A 39 1.25 5.14 -10.68
N TYR A 40 1.91 4.55 -9.68
CA TYR A 40 1.24 3.75 -8.67
C TYR A 40 0.64 4.62 -7.54
N PRO A 41 -0.52 4.25 -6.99
CA PRO A 41 -1.12 4.95 -5.88
C PRO A 41 -0.38 4.64 -4.57
N VAL A 42 0.50 5.56 -4.17
CA VAL A 42 1.27 5.46 -2.93
C VAL A 42 0.69 6.27 -1.77
N PHE A 43 0.78 5.69 -0.58
CA PHE A 43 0.31 6.24 0.67
C PHE A 43 1.33 5.97 1.77
N VAL A 44 1.95 7.01 2.30
CA VAL A 44 2.87 6.89 3.43
C VAL A 44 2.09 7.05 4.74
N SER A 45 2.19 6.03 5.61
CA SER A 45 1.65 6.07 6.97
C SER A 45 2.31 7.18 7.77
N LYS A 46 1.49 7.96 8.49
CA LYS A 46 1.95 9.05 9.37
C LYS A 46 2.53 8.56 10.71
N GLY A 47 2.29 7.29 11.06
CA GLY A 47 2.83 6.66 12.28
C GLY A 47 4.28 6.18 12.10
N LEU A 48 5.02 6.15 13.20
CA LEU A 48 6.34 5.51 13.29
C LEU A 48 6.17 4.09 13.88
N PRO A 49 6.78 3.04 13.31
CA PRO A 49 7.60 3.04 12.08
C PRO A 49 6.78 3.34 10.81
N CYS A 50 7.43 3.94 9.82
CA CYS A 50 6.75 4.34 8.58
C CYS A 50 6.48 3.14 7.68
N TYR A 51 5.32 3.13 7.06
CA TYR A 51 4.93 2.14 6.05
C TYR A 51 4.48 2.87 4.80
N VAL A 52 4.80 2.32 3.63
CA VAL A 52 4.39 2.87 2.34
C VAL A 52 3.40 1.88 1.73
N GLN A 53 2.11 2.18 1.79
CA GLN A 53 1.14 1.46 0.98
C GLN A 53 1.32 1.88 -0.48
N VAL A 54 1.38 0.92 -1.39
CA VAL A 54 1.75 1.13 -2.80
C VAL A 54 0.63 0.70 -3.76
N GLY A 55 -0.42 0.11 -3.21
CA GLY A 55 -1.58 -0.32 -3.97
C GLY A 55 -2.59 -1.06 -3.11
N ALA A 56 -3.83 -1.07 -3.61
CA ALA A 56 -4.98 -1.70 -3.02
C ALA A 56 -5.70 -2.44 -4.16
N PHE A 57 -5.60 -3.76 -4.18
CA PHE A 57 -6.13 -4.60 -5.23
C PHE A 57 -7.21 -5.54 -4.67
N SER A 58 -8.22 -5.83 -5.48
CA SER A 58 -9.18 -6.91 -5.18
C SER A 58 -8.68 -8.28 -5.65
N ASN A 59 -7.66 -8.29 -6.53
CA ASN A 59 -7.14 -9.51 -7.16
C ASN A 59 -5.73 -9.83 -6.62
N PRO A 60 -5.50 -11.03 -6.05
CA PRO A 60 -4.20 -11.40 -5.49
C PRO A 60 -3.09 -11.39 -6.54
N THR A 61 -3.37 -11.76 -7.80
CA THR A 61 -2.35 -11.77 -8.87
C THR A 61 -1.76 -10.40 -9.14
N ASN A 62 -2.57 -9.33 -9.06
CA ASN A 62 -2.06 -7.97 -9.25
C ASN A 62 -1.23 -7.51 -8.05
N ALA A 63 -1.65 -7.90 -6.84
CA ALA A 63 -0.90 -7.63 -5.62
C ALA A 63 0.46 -8.34 -5.60
N ASP A 64 0.48 -9.62 -6.01
CA ASP A 64 1.69 -10.45 -6.10
C ASP A 64 2.68 -9.93 -7.13
N LYS A 65 2.21 -9.51 -8.32
CA LYS A 65 3.06 -8.87 -9.33
C LYS A 65 3.73 -7.60 -8.80
N LEU A 66 2.95 -6.71 -8.16
CA LEU A 66 3.49 -5.48 -7.59
C LEU A 66 4.48 -5.79 -6.46
N GLN A 67 4.14 -6.76 -5.61
CA GLN A 67 5.02 -7.23 -4.54
C GLN A 67 6.35 -7.73 -5.12
N ASN A 68 6.32 -8.61 -6.12
CA ASN A 68 7.51 -9.24 -6.66
C ASN A 68 8.40 -8.23 -7.42
N GLU A 69 7.80 -7.25 -8.09
CA GLU A 69 8.52 -6.14 -8.73
C GLU A 69 9.28 -5.30 -7.70
N LEU A 70 8.64 -5.00 -6.58
CA LEU A 70 9.24 -4.24 -5.48
C LEU A 70 10.30 -5.05 -4.72
N LEU A 71 10.05 -6.34 -4.46
CA LEU A 71 11.04 -7.26 -3.89
C LEU A 71 12.26 -7.37 -4.80
N GLY A 72 12.07 -7.44 -6.12
CA GLY A 72 13.16 -7.44 -7.10
C GLY A 72 13.99 -6.15 -7.08
N LYS A 73 13.38 -5.01 -6.72
CA LYS A 73 14.09 -3.74 -6.47
C LYS A 73 14.79 -3.67 -5.10
N GLY A 74 14.61 -4.68 -4.24
CA GLY A 74 15.21 -4.77 -2.91
C GLY A 74 14.34 -4.20 -1.79
N TYR A 75 13.06 -3.95 -2.04
CA TYR A 75 12.14 -3.44 -1.03
C TYR A 75 11.41 -4.56 -0.27
N SER A 76 11.22 -4.38 1.04
CA SER A 76 10.46 -5.31 1.88
C SER A 76 8.96 -5.06 1.75
N VAL A 77 8.27 -5.89 0.96
CA VAL A 77 6.84 -5.71 0.66
C VAL A 77 5.98 -6.80 1.28
N TYR A 78 4.89 -6.38 1.90
CA TYR A 78 3.90 -7.19 2.60
C TYR A 78 2.53 -7.00 1.97
N ILE A 79 1.90 -8.12 1.59
CA ILE A 79 0.50 -8.15 1.19
C ILE A 79 -0.31 -8.37 2.46
N ARG A 80 -1.24 -7.45 2.74
CA ARG A 80 -2.22 -7.59 3.81
C ARG A 80 -3.56 -7.95 3.21
N GLU A 81 -4.08 -9.10 3.62
CA GLU A 81 -5.42 -9.55 3.29
C GLU A 81 -6.42 -9.00 4.33
N GLU A 82 -7.60 -8.53 3.88
CA GLU A 82 -8.76 -8.18 4.74
C GLU A 82 -9.90 -9.19 4.59
#